data_AF-A0A2E7UEX7-F1
#
_entry.id   AF-A0A2E7UEX7-F1
#
_cell.length_a   1.000
_cell.length_b   1.000
_cell.length_c   1.000
_cell.angle_alpha   90.00
_cell.angle_beta   90.00
_cell.angle_gamma   90.00
#
_symmetry.space_group_name_H-M   'P 1'
#
loop_
_entity.id
_entity.type
_entity.pdbx_description
1 polymer ?
#
loop_
_entity_poly.entity_id
_entity_poly.type
_entity_poly.pdbx_seq_one_letter_code
_entity_poly.pdbx_strand_id
1 'polypeptide(L)' 'MKTRPGICHRKKQYATREAAELAAREAPFTLRAYRCALCRRFHLTSRTKGMKIPRHELAARRSGQPNG' A
#
# COMPACT_ATOMS: atom_id res chain seq x y z
N MET A 1 -5.76 -12.20 13.50
CA MET A 1 -4.41 -11.58 13.47
C MET A 1 -4.44 -10.31 14.35
N LYS A 2 -4.18 -10.42 15.66
CA LYS A 2 -4.18 -9.29 16.60
C LYS A 2 -2.95 -8.42 16.32
N THR A 3 -3.13 -7.31 15.62
CA THR A 3 -2.06 -6.34 15.38
C THR A 3 -1.80 -5.60 16.69
N ARG A 4 -0.75 -5.98 17.43
CA ARG A 4 -0.32 -5.27 18.65
C ARG A 4 0.37 -3.95 18.24
N PRO A 5 0.20 -2.85 18.99
CA PRO A 5 0.87 -1.57 18.70
C PRO A 5 2.39 -1.72 18.52
N GLY A 6 3.05 -2.52 19.36
CA GLY A 6 4.50 -2.76 19.25
C GLY A 6 4.95 -3.50 17.98
N ILE A 7 4.06 -4.27 17.33
CA ILE A 7 4.35 -4.89 16.02
C ILE A 7 4.06 -3.88 14.90
N CYS A 8 3.03 -3.04 15.07
CA CYS A 8 2.70 -1.98 14.13
C CYS A 8 3.85 -0.97 13.96
N HIS A 9 4.47 -0.55 15.07
CA HIS A 9 5.60 0.37 15.07
C HIS A 9 6.90 -0.25 14.51
N ARG A 10 7.04 -1.59 14.57
CA ARG A 10 8.17 -2.30 13.96
C ARG A 10 8.03 -2.45 12.45
N LYS A 11 6.82 -2.31 11.90
CA LYS A 11 6.60 -2.38 10.44
C LYS A 11 7.02 -1.08 9.78
N LYS A 12 7.43 -1.19 8.51
CA LYS A 12 7.69 -0.02 7.66
C LYS A 12 6.43 0.86 7.63
N GLN A 13 6.59 2.12 8.05
CA GLN A 13 5.52 3.10 8.19
C GLN A 13 5.93 4.38 7.47
N TYR A 14 4.96 5.02 6.83
CA TYR A 14 5.15 6.25 6.07
C TYR A 14 4.30 7.37 6.68
N ALA A 15 4.86 8.57 6.68
CA ALA A 15 4.20 9.76 7.22
C ALA A 15 3.05 10.23 6.32
N THR A 16 3.21 10.12 5.01
CA THR A 16 2.24 10.55 4.00
C THR A 16 1.76 9.38 3.16
N ARG A 17 0.58 9.55 2.55
CA ARG A 17 0.02 8.59 1.60
C ARG A 17 0.92 8.46 0.37
N GLU A 18 1.41 9.58 -0.14
CA GLU A 18 2.26 9.65 -1.33
C GLU A 18 3.58 8.88 -1.13
N ALA A 19 4.23 9.02 0.01
CA ALA A 19 5.45 8.27 0.32
C ALA A 19 5.19 6.75 0.36
N ALA A 20 4.02 6.34 0.88
CA ALA A 20 3.62 4.93 0.84
C ALA A 20 3.33 4.48 -0.59
N GLU A 21 2.60 5.27 -1.39
CA GLU A 21 2.29 4.94 -2.79
C GLU A 21 3.55 4.87 -3.65
N LEU A 22 4.53 5.75 -3.43
CA LEU A 22 5.83 5.68 -4.10
C LEU A 22 6.56 4.38 -3.78
N ALA A 23 6.66 4.03 -2.50
CA ALA A 23 7.26 2.77 -2.09
C ALA A 23 6.49 1.53 -2.55
N ALA A 24 5.17 1.64 -2.74
CA ALA A 24 4.35 0.59 -3.34
C ALA A 24 4.65 0.41 -4.83
N ARG A 25 4.94 1.52 -5.54
CA ARG A 25 5.31 1.53 -6.96
C ARG A 25 6.70 0.98 -7.21
N GLU A 26 7.65 1.25 -6.32
CA GLU A 26 9.02 0.73 -6.41
C GLU A 26 9.13 -0.75 -6.02
N ALA A 27 8.12 -1.31 -5.35
CA ALA A 27 8.12 -2.71 -4.97
C ALA A 27 7.93 -3.62 -6.19
N PRO A 28 8.63 -4.77 -6.26
CA PRO A 28 8.51 -5.72 -7.37
C PRO A 28 7.18 -6.49 -7.39
N PHE A 29 6.27 -6.23 -6.45
CA PHE A 29 4.97 -6.88 -6.32
C PHE A 29 3.90 -5.88 -5.91
N THR A 30 2.64 -6.18 -6.21
CA THR A 30 1.51 -5.27 -5.95
C THR A 30 1.31 -5.04 -4.46
N LEU A 31 1.66 -3.83 -4.02
CA LEU A 31 1.40 -3.33 -2.68
C LEU A 31 0.36 -2.22 -2.70
N ARG A 32 -0.42 -2.12 -1.62
CA ARG A 32 -1.35 -1.03 -1.41
C ARG A 32 -1.09 -0.31 -0.11
N ALA A 33 -1.06 1.02 -0.21
CA ALA A 33 -1.02 1.90 0.94
C ALA A 33 -2.39 1.92 1.64
N TYR A 34 -2.40 1.67 2.94
CA TYR A 34 -3.59 1.81 3.78
C TYR A 34 -3.26 2.60 5.06
N ARG A 35 -4.24 3.35 5.55
CA ARG A 35 -4.11 4.08 6.82
C ARG A 35 -4.40 3.14 7.98
N CYS A 36 -3.44 3.01 8.88
CA CYS A 36 -3.61 2.18 10.06
C CYS A 36 -4.58 2.81 11.05
N ALA A 37 -5.58 2.07 11.52
CA ALA A 37 -6.46 2.55 12.59
C ALA A 37 -5.74 2.68 13.95
N LEU A 38 -4.65 1.93 14.17
CA LEU A 38 -3.90 1.92 15.43
C LEU A 38 -2.91 3.10 15.54
N CYS A 39 -1.97 3.19 14.60
CA CYS A 39 -0.89 4.18 14.66
C CYS A 39 -1.16 5.43 13.82
N ARG A 40 -2.27 5.47 13.09
CA ARG A 40 -2.71 6.55 12.18
C ARG A 40 -1.74 6.89 11.03
N ARG A 41 -0.67 6.12 10.87
CA ARG A 41 0.33 6.21 9.78
C ARG A 41 -0.05 5.32 8.60
N PHE A 42 0.66 5.48 7.49
CA PHE A 42 0.45 4.70 6.27
C PHE A 42 1.34 3.46 6.26
N HIS A 43 0.75 2.31 5.99
CA HIS A 43 1.46 1.04 5.83
C HIS A 43 1.16 0.43 4.46
N LEU A 44 2.02 -0.49 4.06
CA LEU A 44 1.83 -1.28 2.85
C LEU A 44 1.24 -2.65 3.18
N THR A 45 0.33 -3.10 2.33
CA THR A 45 -0.20 -4.46 2.36
C THR A 45 -0.21 -5.07 0.97
N SER A 46 0.14 -6.35 0.88
CA SER A 46 -0.03 -7.15 -0.33
C SER A 46 -1.48 -7.60 -0.54
N ARG A 47 -2.37 -7.38 0.45
CA ARG A 47 -3.80 -7.68 0.29
C ARG A 47 -4.43 -6.63 -0.62
N THR A 48 -4.59 -6.98 -1.89
CA THR A 48 -5.21 -6.13 -2.90
C THR A 48 -6.68 -6.46 -3.12
N LYS A 49 -7.11 -7.69 -2.77
CA LYS A 49 -8.49 -8.18 -2.90
C LYS A 49 -9.46 -7.35 -2.05
N GLY A 50 -10.45 -6.72 -2.69
CA GLY A 50 -11.46 -5.88 -2.03
C GLY A 50 -10.98 -4.48 -1.63
N MET A 51 -9.73 -4.10 -1.91
CA MET A 51 -9.27 -2.74 -1.69
C MET A 51 -9.61 -1.84 -2.89
N LYS A 52 -9.85 -0.55 -2.62
CA LYS A 52 -9.98 0.46 -3.69
C LYS A 52 -8.64 0.58 -4.41
N ILE A 53 -8.68 0.48 -5.74
CA ILE A 53 -7.49 0.61 -6.57
C ILE A 53 -6.99 2.06 -6.45
N PRO A 54 -5.72 2.28 -6.09
CA PRO A 54 -5.17 3.62 -6.00
C PRO A 54 -5.07 4.26 -7.39
N ARG A 55 -5.12 5.59 -7.45
CA ARG A 55 -5.23 6.34 -8.73
C ARG A 55 -4.03 6.09 -9.65
N HIS A 56 -2.84 5.87 -9.08
CA HIS A 56 -1.63 5.55 -9.85
C HIS A 56 -1.71 4.17 -10.53
N GLU A 57 -2.32 3.17 -9.88
CA GLU A 57 -2.62 1.87 -10.51
C GLU A 57 -3.75 1.99 -11.55
N LEU A 58 -4.76 2.82 -11.30
CA LEU A 58 -5.82 3.10 -12.29
C LEU A 58 -5.25 3.73 -13.57
N ALA A 59 -4.29 4.66 -13.43
CA ALA A 59 -3.57 5.22 -14.57
C ALA A 59 -2.78 4.13 -15.30
N ALA A 60 -2.02 3.29 -14.59
CA ALA A 60 -1.27 2.17 -15.19
C ALA A 60 -2.18 1.17 -15.92
N ARG A 61 -3.37 0.86 -15.37
CA ARG A 61 -4.36 -0.04 -15.99
C ARG A 61 -5.04 0.60 -17.22
N ARG A 62 -5.16 1.92 -17.25
CA ARG A 62 -5.84 2.67 -18.33
C ARG A 62 -4.91 2.99 -19.51
N SER A 63 -3.59 2.99 -19.30
CA SER A 63 -2.59 3.16 -20.36
C SER A 63 -2.33 1.90 -21.20
N GLY A 64 -2.96 0.77 -20.88
CA GLY A 64 -2.90 -0.45 -21.68
C GLY A 64 -1.65 -1.30 -21.45
N GLN A 65 -1.90 -2.60 -21.21
CA GLN A 65 -1.30 -3.76 -21.89
C GLN A 65 -0.85 -4.90 -20.96
N PRO A 66 -1.17 -6.16 -21.33
CA PRO A 66 -0.67 -7.37 -20.70
C PRO A 66 0.81 -7.54 -21.00
N ASN A 67 1.55 -8.11 -20.06
CA ASN A 67 2.83 -8.76 -20.33
C ASN A 67 2.98 -9.92 -19.35
N GLY A 68 2.95 -11.15 -19.88
CA GLY A 68 3.10 -12.42 -19.17
C GLY A 68 1.90 -13.34 -19.35
#